data_AF-A0A7Y0AD39-F1
#
_entry.id   AF-A0A7Y0AD39-F1
#
_cell.length_a   1.000
_cell.length_b   1.000
_cell.length_c   1.000
_cell.angle_alpha   90.00
_cell.angle_beta   90.00
_cell.angle_gamma   90.00
#
_symmetry.space_group_name_H-M   'P 1'
#
loop_
_entity.id
_entity.type
_entity.pdbx_description
1 polymer ?
#
loop_
_entity_poly.entity_id
_entity_poly.type
_entity_poly.pdbx_seq_one_letter_code
_entity_poly.pdbx_strand_id
1 'polypeptide(L)'
;MRKHLLALAFLTSLLAGCKRDNPAPLPPPLYGSTWSLTTRTVVATGPSGTPTTTTSSIASGAFSIVYPGDGTYRLMTGGATATGKCDYDGKTITIYNTVGASQTRVMTIKSLTDTQLVTEEKTQDATTYYTSTDTYTRL
;
A
#
# COMPACT_ATOMS: atom_id res chain seq x y z
N MET A 1 -55.03 6.13 -57.90
CA MET A 1 -54.67 5.78 -56.50
C MET A 1 -53.69 4.61 -56.51
N ARG A 2 -52.39 4.86 -56.37
CA ARG A 2 -51.37 3.84 -56.06
C ARG A 2 -50.37 4.47 -55.09
N LYS A 3 -50.22 3.83 -53.93
CA LYS A 3 -49.50 4.29 -52.75
C LYS A 3 -47.98 4.18 -52.94
N HIS A 4 -47.26 5.20 -52.47
CA HIS A 4 -45.82 5.18 -52.20
C HIS A 4 -45.47 4.15 -51.12
N LEU A 5 -44.24 3.62 -51.12
CA LEU A 5 -43.38 3.32 -49.95
C LEU A 5 -42.14 2.55 -50.47
N LEU A 6 -40.95 3.14 -50.56
CA LEU A 6 -39.95 3.50 -49.55
C LEU A 6 -38.82 2.45 -49.48
N ALA A 7 -37.60 2.94 -49.73
CA ALA A 7 -36.34 2.22 -49.63
C ALA A 7 -36.04 1.82 -48.18
N LEU A 8 -35.38 0.67 -47.99
CA LEU A 8 -34.74 0.32 -46.72
C LEU A 8 -33.43 -0.43 -47.00
N ALA A 9 -32.33 0.33 -46.97
CA ALA A 9 -30.98 -0.21 -46.84
C ALA A 9 -30.74 -0.50 -45.36
N PHE A 10 -30.37 -1.73 -45.00
CA PHE A 10 -29.89 -2.05 -43.65
C PHE A 10 -28.42 -2.46 -43.69
N LEU A 11 -27.64 -1.60 -43.04
CA LEU A 11 -26.23 -1.70 -42.66
C LEU A 11 -25.88 -3.08 -42.07
N THR A 12 -24.78 -3.65 -42.56
CA THR A 12 -24.09 -4.79 -41.94
C THR A 12 -23.24 -4.31 -40.76
N SER A 13 -23.71 -4.54 -39.54
CA SER A 13 -22.95 -4.29 -38.31
C SER A 13 -21.95 -5.42 -38.07
N LEU A 14 -20.66 -5.15 -38.32
CA LEU A 14 -19.54 -5.97 -37.84
C LEU A 14 -19.49 -5.87 -36.30
N LEU A 15 -19.87 -6.93 -35.60
CA LEU A 15 -19.57 -7.08 -34.18
C LEU A 15 -18.10 -7.49 -34.03
N ALA A 16 -17.23 -6.49 -33.93
CA ALA A 16 -15.88 -6.67 -33.40
C ALA A 16 -16.02 -7.15 -31.95
N GLY A 17 -15.60 -8.38 -31.67
CA GLY A 17 -15.54 -8.94 -30.34
C GLY A 17 -14.57 -8.15 -29.47
N CYS A 18 -15.08 -7.26 -28.62
CA CYS A 18 -14.31 -6.68 -27.53
C CYS A 18 -13.98 -7.78 -26.54
N LYS A 19 -12.73 -8.25 -26.55
CA LYS A 19 -12.14 -8.91 -25.37
C LYS A 19 -12.30 -7.92 -24.22
N ARG A 20 -13.14 -8.26 -23.23
CA ARG A 20 -13.06 -7.62 -21.92
C ARG A 20 -11.71 -8.03 -21.36
N ASP A 21 -10.73 -7.15 -21.46
CA ASP A 21 -9.64 -7.10 -20.50
C ASP A 21 -10.32 -7.04 -19.15
N ASN A 22 -10.34 -8.17 -18.44
CA ASN A 22 -10.74 -8.16 -17.04
C ASN A 22 -9.59 -7.40 -16.37
N PRO A 23 -9.79 -6.13 -15.94
CA PRO A 23 -8.72 -5.46 -15.23
C PRO A 23 -8.38 -6.35 -14.04
N ALA A 24 -7.08 -6.59 -13.82
CA ALA A 24 -6.64 -7.26 -12.61
C ALA A 24 -7.42 -6.67 -11.42
N PRO A 25 -7.92 -7.50 -10.48
CA PRO A 25 -8.65 -6.97 -9.33
C PRO A 25 -7.83 -5.83 -8.73
N LEU A 26 -8.48 -4.67 -8.59
CA LEU A 26 -7.83 -3.50 -8.01
C LEU A 26 -7.28 -3.94 -6.65
N PRO A 27 -6.01 -3.61 -6.33
CA PRO A 27 -5.47 -3.94 -5.02
C PRO A 27 -6.44 -3.36 -3.96
N PRO A 28 -6.78 -4.15 -2.94
CA PRO A 28 -7.75 -3.73 -1.95
C PRO A 28 -7.28 -2.46 -1.24
N PRO A 29 -8.22 -1.63 -0.76
CA PRO A 29 -7.84 -0.33 -0.22
C PRO A 29 -6.99 -0.50 1.04
N LEU A 30 -5.95 0.33 1.16
CA LEU A 30 -5.19 0.50 2.39
C LEU A 30 -6.11 0.90 3.56
N TYR A 31 -7.11 1.72 3.26
CA TYR A 31 -8.01 2.34 4.21
C TYR A 31 -9.06 1.39 4.78
N GLY A 32 -9.58 1.73 5.97
CA GLY A 32 -10.66 1.01 6.65
C GLY A 32 -10.22 -0.32 7.28
N SER A 33 -8.93 -0.61 7.29
CA SER A 33 -8.35 -1.87 7.76
C SER A 33 -7.36 -1.66 8.89
N THR A 34 -7.24 -2.66 9.76
CA THR A 34 -6.15 -2.75 10.73
C THR A 34 -5.08 -3.68 10.20
N TRP A 35 -3.83 -3.23 10.21
CA TRP A 35 -2.67 -3.96 9.72
C TRP A 35 -1.75 -4.26 10.90
N SER A 36 -1.61 -5.54 11.27
CA SER A 36 -0.71 -5.97 12.35
C SER A 36 0.66 -6.36 11.77
N LEU A 37 1.73 -5.78 12.30
CA LEU A 37 3.09 -6.09 11.87
C LEU A 37 3.44 -7.50 12.32
N THR A 38 3.86 -8.34 11.37
CA THR A 38 4.22 -9.73 11.63
C THR A 38 5.71 -9.99 11.50
N THR A 39 6.35 -9.34 10.52
CA THR A 39 7.78 -9.52 10.25
C THR A 39 8.40 -8.18 9.86
N ARG A 40 9.62 -7.93 10.31
CA ARG A 40 10.47 -6.84 9.83
C ARG A 40 11.82 -7.40 9.41
N THR A 41 12.26 -7.06 8.21
CA THR A 41 13.62 -7.31 7.73
C THR A 41 14.33 -5.98 7.56
N VAL A 42 15.49 -5.81 8.19
CA VAL A 42 16.33 -4.63 8.02
C VAL A 42 17.63 -5.05 7.36
N VAL A 43 17.94 -4.40 6.24
CA VAL A 43 19.24 -4.49 5.58
C VAL A 43 20.00 -3.20 5.88
N ALA A 44 21.13 -3.32 6.58
CA ALA A 44 22.01 -2.20 6.90
C ALA A 44 23.31 -2.31 6.08
N THR A 45 23.66 -1.25 5.36
CA THR A 45 24.91 -1.17 4.59
C THR A 45 25.75 -0.01 5.13
N GLY A 46 26.79 -0.37 5.89
CA GLY A 46 27.73 0.60 6.47
C GLY A 46 28.89 0.95 5.53
N PRO A 47 29.91 1.68 6.02
CA PRO A 47 31.02 2.18 5.20
C PRO A 47 31.86 1.09 4.51
N SER A 48 31.88 -0.13 5.05
CA SER A 48 32.57 -1.27 4.43
C SER A 48 31.88 -1.76 3.15
N GLY A 49 30.66 -1.30 2.86
CA GLY A 49 29.87 -1.68 1.70
C GLY A 49 29.25 -3.09 1.78
N THR A 50 29.57 -3.88 2.80
CA THR A 50 28.98 -5.22 2.99
C THR A 50 27.66 -5.11 3.76
N PRO A 51 26.53 -5.57 3.21
CA PRO A 51 25.25 -5.49 3.88
C PRO A 51 25.12 -6.52 5.01
N THR A 52 24.53 -6.11 6.12
CA THR A 52 24.07 -7.01 7.19
C THR A 52 22.55 -7.06 7.18
N THR A 53 21.98 -8.27 7.26
CA THR A 53 20.53 -8.47 7.24
C THR A 53 20.05 -9.05 8.56
N THR A 54 19.05 -8.41 9.15
CA THR A 54 18.37 -8.89 10.37
C THR A 54 16.89 -9.04 10.07
N THR A 55 16.32 -10.21 10.40
CA THR A 55 14.87 -10.45 10.30
C THR A 55 14.31 -10.79 11.66
N SER A 56 13.21 -10.13 12.02
CA SER A 56 12.54 -10.30 13.31
C SER A 56 11.08 -10.63 13.10
N SER A 57 10.61 -11.69 13.75
CA SER A 57 9.18 -11.96 13.92
C SER A 57 8.63 -11.08 15.05
N ILE A 58 7.51 -10.42 14.78
CA ILE A 58 6.85 -9.54 15.73
C ILE A 58 5.66 -10.28 16.34
N ALA A 59 5.57 -10.27 17.67
CA ALA A 59 4.46 -10.90 18.37
C ALA A 59 3.12 -10.26 17.96
N SER A 60 2.10 -11.09 17.78
CA SER A 60 0.75 -10.62 17.42
C SER A 60 0.26 -9.57 18.43
N GLY A 61 -0.29 -8.46 17.93
CA GLY A 61 -0.78 -7.34 18.75
C GLY A 61 0.31 -6.44 19.35
N ALA A 62 1.60 -6.74 19.18
CA ALA A 62 2.67 -5.87 19.66
C ALA A 62 2.74 -4.54 18.88
N PHE A 63 2.42 -4.58 17.59
CA PHE A 63 2.39 -3.42 16.71
C PHE A 63 1.29 -3.58 15.67
N SER A 64 0.36 -2.61 15.61
CA SER A 64 -0.70 -2.57 14.60
C SER A 64 -0.97 -1.13 14.18
N ILE A 65 -1.36 -0.92 12.93
CA ILE A 65 -1.68 0.40 12.38
C ILE A 65 -3.04 0.38 11.67
N VAL A 66 -3.83 1.44 11.87
CA VAL A 66 -5.10 1.66 11.16
C VAL A 66 -4.96 2.90 10.28
N TYR A 67 -5.44 2.79 9.05
CA TYR A 67 -5.61 3.92 8.14
C TYR A 67 -7.12 4.17 7.94
N PRO A 68 -7.76 5.05 8.73
CA PRO A 68 -9.21 5.31 8.64
C PRO A 68 -9.68 5.95 7.33
N GLY A 69 -8.80 6.59 6.54
CA GLY A 69 -9.17 7.27 5.29
C GLY A 69 -9.55 8.74 5.44
N ASP A 70 -9.37 9.32 6.63
CA ASP A 70 -9.60 10.74 6.95
C ASP A 70 -8.31 11.59 6.91
N GLY A 71 -7.22 11.06 6.33
CA GLY A 71 -5.89 11.69 6.35
C GLY A 71 -5.13 11.50 7.66
N THR A 72 -5.59 10.62 8.54
CA THR A 72 -4.88 10.22 9.77
C THR A 72 -4.50 8.75 9.76
N TYR A 73 -3.59 8.38 10.67
CA TYR A 73 -3.35 7.00 11.05
C TYR A 73 -3.45 6.84 12.56
N ARG A 74 -3.71 5.61 13.01
CA ARG A 74 -3.65 5.22 14.42
C ARG A 74 -2.68 4.07 14.58
N LEU A 75 -1.61 4.31 15.33
CA LEU A 75 -0.63 3.31 15.67
C LEU A 75 -0.92 2.76 17.08
N MET A 76 -0.99 1.45 17.22
CA MET A 76 -1.17 0.75 18.48
C MET A 76 0.09 -0.06 18.78
N THR A 77 0.71 0.20 19.93
CA THR A 77 1.96 -0.45 20.36
C THR A 77 1.91 -0.78 21.84
N GLY A 78 1.89 -2.06 22.19
CA GLY A 78 1.99 -2.52 23.58
C GLY A 78 0.99 -1.89 24.56
N GLY A 79 -0.21 -1.53 24.09
CA GLY A 79 -1.25 -0.87 24.89
C GLY A 79 -1.28 0.66 24.81
N ALA A 80 -0.28 1.29 24.18
CA ALA A 80 -0.32 2.71 23.84
C ALA A 80 -0.94 2.92 22.45
N THR A 81 -1.67 4.03 22.27
CA THR A 81 -2.17 4.47 20.97
C THR A 81 -1.59 5.84 20.64
N ALA A 82 -1.00 5.97 19.46
CA ALA A 82 -0.57 7.23 18.89
C ALA A 82 -1.38 7.53 17.64
N THR A 83 -1.80 8.79 17.48
CA THR A 83 -2.48 9.27 16.28
C THR A 83 -1.60 10.29 15.59
N GLY A 84 -1.55 10.25 14.27
CA GLY A 84 -0.84 11.25 13.48
C GLY A 84 -1.47 11.43 12.11
N LYS A 85 -0.86 12.28 11.29
CA LYS A 85 -1.32 12.51 9.92
C LYS A 85 -0.62 11.55 8.97
N CYS A 86 -1.32 11.15 7.92
CA CYS A 86 -0.72 10.42 6.82
C CYS A 86 -1.32 10.83 5.47
N ASP A 87 -0.61 10.49 4.41
CA ASP A 87 -1.09 10.54 3.03
C ASP A 87 -0.80 9.21 2.33
N TYR A 88 -1.59 8.89 1.32
CA TYR A 88 -1.48 7.68 0.52
C TYR A 88 -1.86 7.96 -0.94
N ASP A 89 -0.93 7.72 -1.85
CA ASP A 89 -1.05 8.02 -3.29
C ASP A 89 -1.32 6.79 -4.18
N GLY A 90 -1.58 5.63 -3.58
CA GLY A 90 -1.69 4.35 -4.29
C GLY A 90 -0.45 3.48 -4.23
N LYS A 91 0.75 4.08 -4.09
CA LYS A 91 2.06 3.40 -4.11
C LYS A 91 2.89 3.67 -2.86
N THR A 92 2.65 4.77 -2.19
CA THR A 92 3.47 5.28 -1.09
C THR A 92 2.57 5.71 0.05
N ILE A 93 2.97 5.37 1.27
CA ILE A 93 2.36 5.86 2.49
C ILE A 93 3.33 6.85 3.12
N THR A 94 2.88 8.08 3.30
CA THR A 94 3.65 9.13 3.98
C THR A 94 3.07 9.31 5.38
N ILE A 95 3.86 9.09 6.42
CA ILE A 95 3.50 9.38 7.80
C ILE A 95 4.17 10.69 8.22
N TYR A 96 3.37 11.68 8.60
CA TYR A 96 3.86 12.99 9.05
C TYR A 96 4.01 13.00 10.57
N ASN A 97 5.18 13.44 11.03
CA ASN A 97 5.48 13.89 12.40
C ASN A 97 4.57 13.30 13.48
N THR A 98 4.89 12.09 13.93
CA THR A 98 4.44 11.61 15.25
C THR A 98 4.87 12.63 16.30
N VAL A 99 4.03 12.96 17.29
CA VAL A 99 4.46 13.79 18.42
C VAL A 99 5.71 13.15 19.05
N GLY A 100 6.86 13.83 18.98
CA GLY A 100 8.16 13.33 19.46
C GLY A 100 9.09 12.70 18.39
N ALA A 101 8.66 12.58 17.14
CA ALA A 101 9.50 12.16 16.01
C ALA A 101 9.70 13.33 15.04
N SER A 102 10.95 13.77 14.85
CA SER A 102 11.28 14.94 14.02
C SER A 102 11.23 14.70 12.51
N GLN A 103 10.85 13.50 12.06
CA GLN A 103 11.00 13.08 10.66
C GLN A 103 9.73 12.48 10.09
N THR A 104 9.36 12.98 8.90
CA THR A 104 8.39 12.35 8.01
C THR A 104 8.94 11.00 7.54
N ARG A 105 8.11 9.96 7.64
CA ARG A 105 8.44 8.61 7.17
C ARG A 105 7.73 8.34 5.85
N VAL A 106 8.46 7.84 4.88
CA VAL A 106 7.94 7.53 3.54
C VAL A 106 8.14 6.04 3.28
N MET A 107 7.03 5.33 3.14
CA MET A 107 7.01 3.87 2.97
C MET A 107 6.47 3.54 1.58
N THR A 108 7.28 2.90 0.75
CA THR A 108 6.84 2.36 -0.55
C THR A 108 6.10 1.04 -0.35
N ILE A 109 4.90 0.92 -0.89
CA ILE A 109 4.15 -0.33 -0.90
C ILE A 109 4.76 -1.27 -1.94
N LYS A 110 5.25 -2.41 -1.47
CA LYS A 110 5.78 -3.50 -2.31
C LYS A 110 4.69 -4.50 -2.69
N SER A 111 3.69 -4.68 -1.82
CA SER A 111 2.53 -5.52 -2.06
C SER A 111 1.36 -5.04 -1.19
N LEU A 112 0.15 -5.03 -1.75
CA LEU A 112 -1.09 -4.76 -1.03
C LEU A 112 -2.17 -5.71 -1.57
N THR A 113 -2.62 -6.60 -0.70
CA THR A 113 -3.61 -7.66 -0.97
C THR A 113 -4.65 -7.66 0.14
N ASP A 114 -5.66 -8.52 0.04
CA ASP A 114 -6.77 -8.52 1.01
C ASP A 114 -6.33 -8.90 2.41
N THR A 115 -5.20 -9.59 2.54
CA THR A 115 -4.70 -10.15 3.80
C THR A 115 -3.31 -9.67 4.16
N GLN A 116 -2.59 -9.02 3.24
CA GLN A 116 -1.19 -8.66 3.42
C GLN A 116 -0.86 -7.28 2.85
N LEU A 117 -0.14 -6.49 3.64
CA LEU A 117 0.53 -5.27 3.24
C LEU A 117 2.03 -5.46 3.44
N VAL A 118 2.83 -5.15 2.43
CA VAL A 118 4.31 -5.15 2.52
C VAL A 118 4.80 -3.76 2.17
N THR A 119 5.56 -3.14 3.07
CA THR A 119 6.16 -1.82 2.85
C THR A 119 7.67 -1.88 2.90
N GLU A 120 8.32 -0.97 2.18
CA GLU A 120 9.76 -0.73 2.19
C GLU A 120 10.00 0.72 2.59
N GLU A 121 10.86 0.95 3.58
CA GLU A 121 11.33 2.27 4.00
C GLU A 121 12.85 2.31 3.87
N LYS A 122 13.36 3.42 3.34
CA LYS A 122 14.80 3.68 3.27
C LYS A 122 15.16 4.85 4.15
N THR A 123 16.13 4.64 5.03
CA THR A 123 16.66 5.69 5.90
C THR A 123 18.18 5.68 5.86
N GLN A 124 18.78 6.76 6.34
CA GLN A 124 20.21 6.90 6.42
C GLN A 124 20.56 7.65 7.71
N ASP A 125 21.58 7.18 8.43
CA ASP A 125 22.26 7.95 9.47
C ASP A 125 23.61 8.47 8.96
N ALA A 126 24.48 8.95 9.86
CA ALA A 126 25.76 9.55 9.47
C ALA A 126 26.64 8.63 8.59
N THR A 127 26.52 7.30 8.71
CA THR A 127 27.44 6.36 8.08
C THR A 127 26.79 5.13 7.46
N THR A 128 25.49 4.91 7.70
CA THR A 128 24.81 3.66 7.35
C THR A 128 23.50 3.91 6.62
N TYR A 129 23.29 3.18 5.53
CA TYR A 129 22.02 3.11 4.82
C TYR A 129 21.20 1.93 5.32
N TYR A 130 19.92 2.15 5.57
CA TYR A 130 18.99 1.11 6.00
C TYR A 130 17.87 0.96 4.98
N THR A 131 17.52 -0.28 4.68
CA THR A 131 16.26 -0.63 4.01
C THR A 131 15.47 -1.54 4.95
N SER A 132 14.35 -1.04 5.47
CA SER A 132 13.42 -1.83 6.29
C SER A 132 12.28 -2.31 5.40
N THR A 133 12.04 -3.63 5.37
CA THR A 133 10.86 -4.23 4.77
C THR A 133 9.97 -4.76 5.87
N ASP A 134 8.76 -4.23 5.95
CA ASP A 134 7.77 -4.62 6.95
C ASP A 134 6.65 -5.40 6.28
N THR A 135 6.28 -6.54 6.86
CA THR A 135 5.14 -7.35 6.42
C THR A 135 4.05 -7.29 7.48
N TYR A 136 2.86 -6.87 7.05
CA TYR A 136 1.68 -6.76 7.88
C TYR A 136 0.60 -7.74 7.42
N THR A 137 -0.18 -8.23 8.37
CA THR A 137 -1.39 -9.01 8.12
C THR A 137 -2.62 -8.17 8.46
N ARG A 138 -3.67 -8.25 7.63
CA ARG A 138 -4.94 -7.59 7.93
C ARG A 138 -5.65 -8.32 9.09
N LEU A 139 -6.15 -7.56 10.07
CA LEU A 139 -7.03 -8.04 11.14
C LEU A 139 -8.50 -7.88 10.79
#